data_AF-A0A1C6UWW0-F1
#
_entry.id   AF-A0A1C6UWW0-F1
#
_cell.length_a   1.000
_cell.length_b   1.000
_cell.length_c   1.000
_cell.angle_alpha   90.00
_cell.angle_beta   90.00
_cell.angle_gamma   90.00
#
_symmetry.space_group_name_H-M   'P 1'
#
loop_
_entity.id
_entity.type
_entity.pdbx_description
1 polymer ?
#
loop_
_entity_poly.entity_id
_entity_poly.type
_entity_poly.pdbx_seq_one_letter_code
_entity_poly.pdbx_strand_id
1 'polypeptide(L)'
;MKELTVITDSLRDEAHKWLTLSDRVAAIKTATEQLTLDASAFFVGDCTTAVHAKAYRDFHSFMVTIFTGAVTEFEQVGGALRHIADEYDRADEVISLDLNKIYSA
;
A
#
# COMPACT_ATOMS: atom_id res chain seq x y z
N MET A 1 24.07 14.20 13.24
CA MET A 1 23.33 13.14 13.98
C MET A 1 21.90 13.54 14.34
N LYS A 2 21.62 14.61 15.10
CA LYS A 2 20.24 14.94 15.55
C LYS A 2 19.24 15.25 14.43
N GLU A 3 19.70 15.85 13.33
CA GLU A 3 18.86 16.17 12.17
C GLU A 3 18.58 14.94 11.29
N LEU A 4 19.56 14.01 11.20
CA LEU A 4 19.42 12.77 10.44
C LEU A 4 18.43 11.80 11.11
N THR A 5 18.46 11.72 12.44
CA THR A 5 17.49 10.95 13.24
C THR A 5 16.07 11.48 13.07
N VAL A 6 15.87 12.80 13.01
CA VAL A 6 14.56 13.41 12.73
C VAL A 6 14.05 13.03 11.32
N ILE A 7 14.95 12.95 10.34
CA ILE A 7 14.61 12.56 8.96
C ILE A 7 14.27 11.06 8.88
N THR A 8 15.05 10.18 9.51
CA THR A 8 14.77 8.74 9.48
C THR A 8 13.50 8.38 10.25
N ASP A 9 13.21 9.07 11.36
CA ASP A 9 11.93 8.95 12.06
C ASP A 9 10.75 9.41 11.19
N SER A 10 10.88 10.55 10.51
CA SER A 10 9.84 11.05 9.59
C SER A 10 9.57 10.09 8.42
N LEU A 11 10.63 9.46 7.89
CA LEU A 11 10.50 8.44 6.85
C LEU A 11 9.78 7.18 7.36
N ARG A 12 10.04 6.78 8.61
CA ARG A 12 9.34 5.65 9.24
C ARG A 12 7.87 5.94 9.50
N ASP A 13 7.55 7.16 9.93
CA ASP A 13 6.16 7.58 10.15
C ASP A 13 5.38 7.62 8.83
N GLU A 14 5.96 8.18 7.77
CA GLU A 14 5.31 8.19 6.46
C GLU A 14 5.21 6.77 5.89
N ALA A 15 6.24 5.92 6.05
CA ALA A 15 6.18 4.50 5.69
C ALA A 15 5.01 3.79 6.39
N HIS A 16 4.83 4.02 7.69
CA HIS A 16 3.76 3.41 8.48
C HIS A 16 2.37 3.81 7.96
N LYS A 17 2.20 5.06 7.55
CA LYS A 17 0.96 5.55 6.96
C LYS A 17 0.62 4.82 5.65
N TRP A 18 1.60 4.63 4.75
CA TRP A 18 1.38 3.89 3.50
C TRP A 18 1.03 2.43 3.74
N LEU A 19 1.70 1.77 4.68
CA LEU A 19 1.37 0.40 5.07
C LEU A 19 -0.04 0.30 5.67
N THR A 20 -0.41 1.24 6.54
CA THR A 20 -1.77 1.31 7.10
C THR A 20 -2.84 1.52 6.02
N LEU A 21 -2.54 2.34 5.00
CA LEU A 21 -3.43 2.51 3.87
C LEU A 21 -3.55 1.23 3.05
N SER A 22 -2.45 0.50 2.84
CA SER A 22 -2.46 -0.81 2.18
C SER A 22 -3.39 -1.79 2.92
N ASP A 23 -3.25 -1.91 4.24
CA ASP A 23 -4.11 -2.78 5.06
C ASP A 23 -5.60 -2.44 4.94
N ARG A 24 -5.91 -1.13 4.95
CA ARG A 24 -7.29 -0.64 4.81
C ARG A 24 -7.86 -0.97 3.43
N VAL A 25 -7.07 -0.77 2.37
CA VAL A 25 -7.51 -1.11 1.01
C VAL A 25 -7.62 -2.63 0.85
N ALA A 26 -6.79 -3.42 1.49
CA ALA A 26 -6.90 -4.88 1.48
C ALA A 26 -8.25 -5.34 2.07
N ALA A 27 -8.69 -4.74 3.17
CA ALA A 27 -10.01 -5.01 3.73
C ALA A 27 -11.15 -4.64 2.76
N ILE A 28 -11.04 -3.47 2.10
CA ILE A 28 -12.02 -3.02 1.08
C ILE A 28 -12.03 -3.95 -0.13
N LYS A 29 -10.86 -4.39 -0.59
CA LYS A 29 -10.72 -5.36 -1.67
C LYS A 29 -11.45 -6.65 -1.33
N THR A 30 -11.19 -7.24 -0.16
CA THR A 30 -11.85 -8.48 0.28
C THR A 30 -13.36 -8.32 0.36
N ALA A 31 -13.85 -7.19 0.90
CA ALA A 31 -15.28 -6.90 0.92
C ALA A 31 -15.85 -6.80 -0.51
N THR A 32 -15.13 -6.14 -1.42
CA THR A 32 -15.54 -5.96 -2.82
C THR A 32 -15.58 -7.30 -3.57
N GLU A 33 -14.58 -8.17 -3.40
CA GLU A 33 -14.54 -9.52 -3.99
C GLU A 33 -15.77 -10.36 -3.63
N GLN A 34 -16.36 -10.13 -2.46
CA GLN A 34 -17.57 -10.81 -1.98
C GLN A 34 -18.88 -10.20 -2.49
N LEU A 35 -18.85 -9.00 -3.09
CA LEU A 35 -20.02 -8.37 -3.69
C LEU A 35 -20.28 -9.00 -5.07
N THR A 36 -20.76 -10.23 -5.07
CA THR A 36 -21.20 -10.92 -6.29
C THR A 36 -22.72 -10.90 -6.37
N LEU A 37 -23.24 -10.58 -7.56
CA LEU A 37 -24.66 -10.62 -7.86
C LEU A 37 -24.90 -11.57 -9.02
N ASP A 38 -25.83 -12.50 -8.82
CA ASP A 38 -26.30 -13.38 -9.89
C ASP A 38 -27.11 -12.61 -10.92
N ALA A 39 -27.18 -13.15 -12.14
CA ALA A 39 -27.93 -12.52 -13.24
C ALA A 39 -29.40 -12.27 -12.88
N SER A 40 -30.00 -13.11 -12.01
CA SER A 40 -31.36 -12.95 -11.52
C SER A 40 -31.59 -11.63 -10.75
N ALA A 41 -30.55 -11.08 -10.12
CA ALA A 41 -30.63 -9.78 -9.43
C ALA A 41 -30.86 -8.60 -10.38
N PHE A 42 -30.61 -8.79 -11.69
CA PHE A 42 -30.79 -7.79 -12.73
C PHE A 42 -32.06 -8.01 -13.56
N PHE A 43 -32.92 -8.94 -13.16
CA PHE A 43 -34.16 -9.20 -13.87
C PHE A 43 -35.21 -8.14 -13.53
N VAL A 44 -35.50 -7.27 -14.50
CA VAL A 44 -36.48 -6.17 -14.38
C VAL A 44 -37.77 -6.45 -15.17
N GLY A 45 -37.99 -7.68 -15.62
CA GLY A 45 -39.14 -8.05 -16.45
C GLY A 45 -38.93 -7.80 -17.95
N ASP A 46 -37.69 -7.56 -18.37
CA ASP A 46 -37.31 -7.34 -19.77
C ASP A 46 -36.19 -8.29 -20.25
N CYS A 47 -35.84 -8.19 -21.53
CA CYS A 47 -34.77 -8.98 -22.14
C CYS A 47 -33.35 -8.42 -21.90
N THR A 48 -33.17 -7.37 -21.08
CA THR A 48 -31.88 -6.68 -20.92
C THR A 48 -31.06 -7.18 -19.72
N THR A 49 -31.63 -8.10 -18.93
CA THR A 49 -31.00 -8.75 -17.77
C THR A 49 -29.52 -9.13 -18.00
N ALA A 50 -29.21 -9.75 -19.16
CA ALA A 50 -27.85 -10.17 -19.49
C ALA A 50 -26.88 -8.98 -19.66
N VAL A 51 -27.34 -7.87 -20.23
CA VAL A 51 -26.55 -6.65 -20.44
C VAL A 51 -26.23 -6.00 -19.11
N HIS A 52 -27.23 -5.85 -18.24
CA HIS A 52 -27.03 -5.27 -16.90
C HIS A 52 -26.12 -6.13 -16.02
N ALA A 53 -26.32 -7.45 -16.02
CA ALA A 53 -25.46 -8.36 -15.28
C ALA A 53 -24.01 -8.34 -15.79
N LYS A 54 -23.81 -8.21 -17.12
CA LYS A 54 -22.47 -8.05 -17.70
C LYS A 54 -21.82 -6.73 -17.28
N ALA A 55 -22.53 -5.61 -17.41
CA ALA A 55 -22.01 -4.30 -17.05
C ALA A 55 -21.59 -4.23 -15.57
N TYR A 56 -22.39 -4.83 -14.69
CA TYR A 56 -22.03 -4.96 -13.27
C TYR A 56 -20.75 -5.78 -13.07
N ARG A 57 -20.65 -6.97 -13.67
CA ARG A 57 -19.46 -7.83 -13.52
C ARG A 57 -18.19 -7.17 -14.08
N ASP A 58 -18.30 -6.47 -15.20
CA ASP A 58 -17.17 -5.75 -15.79
C ASP A 58 -16.68 -4.65 -14.83
N PHE A 59 -17.61 -3.88 -14.25
CA PHE A 59 -17.29 -2.84 -13.27
C PHE A 59 -16.74 -3.41 -11.96
N HIS A 60 -17.34 -4.51 -11.45
CA HIS A 60 -16.86 -5.22 -10.27
C HIS A 60 -15.41 -5.70 -10.46
N SER A 61 -15.13 -6.35 -11.59
CA SER A 61 -13.78 -6.81 -11.95
C SER A 61 -12.78 -5.64 -12.05
N PHE A 62 -13.21 -4.51 -12.64
CA PHE A 62 -12.41 -3.31 -12.70
C PHE A 62 -12.06 -2.78 -11.30
N MET A 63 -13.05 -2.68 -10.40
CA MET A 63 -12.83 -2.24 -9.01
C MET A 63 -11.88 -3.16 -8.25
N VAL A 64 -12.04 -4.48 -8.35
CA VAL A 64 -11.15 -5.46 -7.71
C VAL A 64 -9.71 -5.32 -8.23
N THR A 65 -9.55 -5.07 -9.53
CA THR A 65 -8.23 -4.84 -10.14
C THR A 65 -7.57 -3.57 -9.58
N ILE A 66 -8.31 -2.47 -9.51
CA ILE A 66 -7.81 -1.20 -8.95
C ILE A 66 -7.40 -1.37 -7.50
N PHE A 67 -8.23 -2.03 -6.67
CA PHE A 67 -7.88 -2.25 -5.27
C PHE A 67 -6.68 -3.18 -5.10
N THR A 68 -6.52 -4.18 -5.96
CA THR A 68 -5.32 -5.04 -5.96
C THR A 68 -4.05 -4.25 -6.28
N GLY A 69 -4.12 -3.37 -7.28
CA GLY A 69 -3.02 -2.45 -7.61
C GLY A 69 -2.68 -1.53 -6.43
N ALA A 70 -3.69 -0.89 -5.84
CA ALA A 70 -3.50 0.02 -4.71
C ALA A 70 -2.87 -0.64 -3.48
N VAL A 71 -3.29 -1.86 -3.11
CA VAL A 71 -2.63 -2.64 -2.02
C VAL A 71 -1.14 -2.82 -2.32
N THR A 72 -0.83 -3.25 -3.54
CA THR A 72 0.54 -3.53 -3.98
C THR A 72 1.40 -2.28 -3.97
N GLU A 73 0.90 -1.19 -4.57
CA GLU A 73 1.64 0.07 -4.67
C GLU A 73 1.86 0.72 -3.31
N PHE A 74 0.85 0.72 -2.43
CA PHE A 74 1.00 1.28 -1.09
C PHE A 74 1.98 0.48 -0.22
N GLU A 75 1.97 -0.85 -0.35
CA GLU A 75 2.96 -1.69 0.31
C GLU A 75 4.38 -1.42 -0.21
N GLN A 76 4.55 -1.27 -1.53
CA GLN A 76 5.83 -0.94 -2.14
C GLN A 76 6.36 0.42 -1.69
N VAL A 77 5.52 1.46 -1.65
CA VAL A 77 5.92 2.80 -1.18
C VAL A 77 6.32 2.76 0.30
N GLY A 78 5.51 2.13 1.15
CA GLY A 78 5.82 1.98 2.56
C GLY A 78 7.11 1.19 2.81
N GLY A 79 7.29 0.09 2.09
CA GLY A 79 8.50 -0.73 2.13
C GLY A 79 9.75 0.03 1.68
N ALA A 80 9.66 0.80 0.59
CA ALA A 80 10.76 1.61 0.07
C ALA A 80 11.18 2.69 1.07
N LEU A 81 10.22 3.41 1.67
CA LEU A 81 10.52 4.45 2.67
C LEU A 81 11.19 3.88 3.93
N ARG A 82 10.74 2.71 4.41
CA ARG A 82 11.39 2.01 5.52
C ARG A 82 12.82 1.59 5.16
N HIS A 83 13.02 1.04 3.96
CA HIS A 83 14.34 0.64 3.51
C HIS A 83 15.32 1.82 3.40
N ILE A 84 14.84 2.97 2.90
CA ILE A 84 15.63 4.20 2.85
C ILE A 84 16.03 4.64 4.26
N ALA A 85 15.11 4.64 5.22
CA ALA A 85 15.42 5.00 6.61
C ALA A 85 16.48 4.07 7.23
N ASP A 86 16.39 2.76 6.98
CA ASP A 86 17.34 1.78 7.51
C ASP A 86 18.74 1.95 6.90
N GLU A 87 18.84 2.31 5.62
CA GLU A 87 20.12 2.58 4.97
C GLU A 87 20.78 3.87 5.49
N TYR A 88 19.99 4.90 5.80
CA TYR A 88 20.48 6.12 6.43
C TYR A 88 21.04 5.86 7.83
N ASP A 89 20.33 5.10 8.67
CA ASP A 89 20.80 4.75 10.01
C ASP A 89 22.10 3.92 9.96
N ARG A 90 22.18 2.97 9.01
CA ARG A 90 23.39 2.16 8.79
C ARG A 90 24.58 3.03 8.39
N ALA A 91 24.38 4.01 7.52
CA ALA A 91 25.43 4.92 7.10
C ALA A 91 25.93 5.80 8.27
N ASP A 92 25.04 6.27 9.14
CA ASP A 92 25.42 7.05 10.33
C ASP A 92 26.23 6.21 11.33
N GLU A 93 25.85 4.94 11.53
CA GLU A 93 26.58 4.02 12.41
C GLU A 93 28.03 3.82 11.93
N VAL A 94 28.24 3.60 10.63
CA VAL A 94 29.57 3.47 10.03
C VAL A 94 30.40 4.74 10.19
N ILE A 95 29.81 5.91 9.92
CA ILE A 95 30.49 7.21 10.05
C ILE A 95 30.88 7.47 11.50
N SER A 96 30.01 7.13 12.46
CA SER A 96 30.28 7.31 13.89
C SER A 96 31.43 6.43 14.39
N LEU A 97 31.54 5.20 13.89
CA LEU A 97 32.63 4.26 14.20
C LEU A 97 33.98 4.77 13.68
N ASP A 98 34.02 5.31 12.47
CA ASP A 98 35.24 5.85 11.87
C ASP A 98 35.69 7.16 12.54
N LEU A 99 34.75 8.07 12.85
CA LEU A 99 35.06 9.30 13.58
C LEU A 99 35.63 9.02 14.98
N ASN A 100 35.06 8.05 15.70
CA ASN A 100 35.59 7.65 17.01
C ASN A 100 37.00 7.09 16.90
N LYS A 101 37.30 6.24 15.91
CA LYS A 101 38.66 5.71 15.68
C LYS A 101 39.67 6.82 15.37
N ILE A 102 39.27 7.86 14.65
CA ILE A 102 40.14 8.98 14.28
C ILE A 102 40.37 9.93 15.46
N TYR A 103 39.35 10.22 16.25
CA TYR A 103 39.44 11.16 17.38
C TYR A 103 39.88 10.54 18.71
N SER A 104 39.87 9.21 18.84
CA SER A 104 40.41 8.51 20.01
C SER A 104 41.88 8.09 19.89
N ALA A 105 42.58 8.54 18.83
CA ALA A 105 44.02 8.34 18.62
C ALA A 105 44.80 9.62 18.99
#